data_AF-A0A1Z9SS62-F1
#
_entry.id   AF-A0A1Z9SS62-F1
#
_cell.length_a   1.000
_cell.length_b   1.000
_cell.length_c   1.000
_cell.angle_alpha   90.00
_cell.angle_beta   90.00
_cell.angle_gamma   90.00
#
_symmetry.space_group_name_H-M   'P 1'
#
loop_
_entity.id
_entity.type
_entity.pdbx_description
1 polymer ?
#
loop_
_entity_poly.entity_id
_entity_poly.type
_entity_poly.pdbx_seq_one_letter_code
_entity_poly.pdbx_strand_id
1 'polypeptide(L)'
;MHSVLRVFLLLFVVQSAFWVEAQRKPKPPKANDSKNAQAGKKPPVKDPELARYAIFEKSAPRPEATEPVRTALPLTLAKGTRIAFIGNTLLDRAQHFGHFETALQQAHPQAALTVRNLTWAADQLGTEPRPANFADVEQHLTIAKADVIFAAYGFNESFAGESGLPEFRQKLTTYVAGLKAKAFNGEGGPRIVLVSPIANENVKGVAAADRNNKNIAAYTKVMREVAAAQGVGFADVFTATEEAMASGGSDLTINGCHLNEAGYRVFAEALFSKAFGGRKAPAVDEEVRASVIEKNKQFFRRYRPVNTFYYTGGRNRSYGYLDFLPAMRNFDIMVQNRDRRIWDLAQGKAVPAKIDDSNVPPLPTTAASRGANKWMSPADELKAFKVDPRFEVNLFASEEEFPEIACPIQMRWDSQGRMWVSCSTTYPHVYPGNEPDDKLVILEDTDGDGRADKSTVFADDLHIPLSFEFGDGGVYVSEEPHM
;
A
#
# COMPACT_ATOMS: atom_id res chain seq x y z
N MET A 1 56.61 15.00 11.49
CA MET A 1 55.89 13.91 12.19
C MET A 1 54.70 13.54 11.32
N HIS A 2 54.64 12.27 10.91
CA HIS A 2 53.76 11.79 9.84
C HIS A 2 52.30 11.72 10.29
N SER A 3 51.43 12.49 9.63
CA SER A 3 49.98 12.35 9.74
C SER A 3 49.54 11.10 8.98
N VAL A 4 48.95 10.15 9.71
CA VAL A 4 48.32 8.96 9.13
C VAL A 4 46.96 9.36 8.56
N LEU A 5 46.85 9.30 7.23
CA LEU A 5 45.60 9.44 6.51
C LEU A 5 44.79 8.14 6.67
N ARG A 6 43.70 8.14 7.45
CA ARG A 6 42.71 7.05 7.45
C ARG A 6 41.88 7.15 6.17
N VAL A 7 42.19 6.30 5.19
CA VAL A 7 41.42 6.15 3.95
C VAL A 7 40.45 5.00 4.13
N PHE A 8 39.14 5.27 4.02
CA PHE A 8 38.13 4.25 3.71
C PHE A 8 37.94 4.21 2.20
N LEU A 9 38.34 3.11 1.56
CA LEU A 9 38.25 2.91 0.12
C LEU A 9 37.40 1.67 -0.18
N LEU A 10 36.34 1.85 -0.95
CA LEU A 10 35.64 0.76 -1.65
C LEU A 10 35.92 0.92 -3.15
N LEU A 11 36.82 0.11 -3.69
CA LEU A 11 37.16 0.11 -5.13
C LEU A 11 36.18 -0.80 -5.88
N PHE A 12 35.44 -0.25 -6.84
CA PHE A 12 34.81 -1.05 -7.91
C PHE A 12 35.63 -0.88 -9.20
N VAL A 13 36.41 -1.90 -9.56
CA VAL A 13 36.99 -2.00 -10.90
C VAL A 13 35.97 -2.69 -11.79
N VAL A 14 35.35 -1.95 -12.70
CA VAL A 14 34.63 -2.52 -13.83
C VAL A 14 35.65 -2.74 -14.94
N GLN A 15 36.05 -3.99 -15.18
CA GLN A 15 36.78 -4.36 -16.40
C GLN A 15 35.78 -4.84 -17.45
N SER A 16 35.82 -4.19 -18.60
CA SER A 16 35.04 -4.50 -19.80
C SER A 16 35.40 -5.88 -20.37
N ALA A 17 34.40 -6.51 -20.96
CA ALA A 17 34.36 -7.87 -21.50
C ALA A 17 35.58 -8.34 -22.30
N PHE A 18 36.06 -9.54 -21.96
CA PHE A 18 36.60 -10.50 -22.94
C PHE A 18 35.89 -11.84 -22.74
N TRP A 19 35.22 -12.28 -23.80
CA TRP A 19 34.67 -13.63 -23.91
C TRP A 19 35.80 -14.65 -23.92
N VAL A 20 35.80 -15.56 -22.94
CA VAL A 20 36.59 -16.79 -22.98
C VAL A 20 35.64 -17.93 -22.65
N GLU A 21 35.54 -18.91 -23.57
CA GLU A 21 34.84 -20.17 -23.37
C GLU A 21 35.34 -20.84 -22.08
N ALA A 22 34.55 -20.75 -21.02
CA ALA A 22 34.83 -21.45 -19.78
C ALA A 22 34.48 -22.94 -19.96
N GLN A 23 35.52 -23.72 -20.28
CA GLN A 23 35.52 -25.17 -20.12
C GLN A 23 34.91 -25.55 -18.76
N ARG A 24 33.93 -26.45 -18.78
CA ARG A 24 33.29 -27.05 -17.59
C ARG A 24 34.33 -27.78 -16.74
N LYS A 25 35.00 -27.08 -15.83
CA LYS A 25 35.71 -27.70 -14.71
C LYS A 25 34.70 -28.10 -13.62
N PRO A 26 34.83 -29.29 -13.01
CA PRO A 26 33.99 -29.67 -11.87
C PRO A 26 34.19 -28.66 -10.73
N LYS A 27 33.08 -28.21 -10.14
CA LYS A 27 33.12 -27.34 -8.96
C LYS A 27 33.86 -28.06 -7.83
N PRO A 28 34.79 -27.41 -7.12
CA PRO A 28 35.37 -27.99 -5.92
C PRO A 28 34.26 -28.31 -4.90
N PRO A 29 34.43 -29.33 -4.05
CA PRO A 29 33.46 -29.63 -2.99
C PRO A 29 33.25 -28.36 -2.17
N LYS A 30 31.99 -27.95 -2.01
CA LYS A 30 31.64 -26.80 -1.18
C LYS A 30 32.15 -27.07 0.23
N ALA A 31 32.98 -26.18 0.76
CA ALA A 31 33.29 -26.19 2.18
C ALA A 31 31.98 -26.20 2.99
N ASN A 32 31.98 -26.87 4.15
CA ASN A 32 30.89 -26.81 5.11
C ASN A 32 30.80 -25.37 5.65
N ASP A 33 30.17 -24.48 4.89
CA ASP A 33 29.70 -23.20 5.39
C ASP A 33 28.33 -23.39 6.06
N SER A 34 28.04 -22.57 7.06
CA SER A 34 26.74 -22.54 7.73
C SER A 34 25.57 -22.33 6.76
N LYS A 35 25.83 -21.78 5.56
CA LYS A 35 24.81 -21.58 4.52
C LYS A 35 24.22 -22.90 3.98
N ASN A 36 24.90 -24.04 4.13
CA ASN A 36 24.43 -25.34 3.63
C ASN A 36 24.06 -26.35 4.73
N ALA A 37 24.17 -25.98 6.02
CA ALA A 37 23.74 -26.85 7.11
C ALA A 37 22.21 -26.83 7.27
N GLN A 38 21.56 -27.99 7.19
CA GLN A 38 20.13 -28.11 7.50
C GLN A 38 19.93 -27.84 9.00
N ALA A 39 19.02 -26.91 9.33
CA ALA A 39 18.55 -26.79 10.69
C ALA A 39 17.84 -28.11 11.05
N GLY A 40 18.24 -28.78 12.14
CA GLY A 40 17.63 -30.04 12.60
C GLY A 40 16.16 -29.93 13.04
N LYS A 41 15.49 -28.79 12.81
CA LYS A 41 14.07 -28.56 13.09
C LYS A 41 13.24 -29.00 11.88
N LYS A 42 12.23 -29.85 12.11
CA LYS A 42 11.27 -30.23 11.06
C LYS A 42 10.58 -28.96 10.53
N PRO A 43 10.38 -28.83 9.21
CA PRO A 43 9.58 -27.73 8.68
C PRO A 43 8.16 -27.80 9.28
N PRO A 44 7.56 -26.67 9.65
CA PRO A 44 6.21 -26.63 10.18
C PRO A 44 5.23 -27.22 9.17
N VAL A 45 4.21 -27.90 9.69
CA VAL A 45 3.16 -28.53 8.88
C VAL A 45 2.38 -27.43 8.17
N LYS A 46 2.27 -27.57 6.85
CA LYS A 46 1.46 -26.68 6.02
C LYS A 46 -0.01 -26.95 6.30
N ASP A 47 -0.74 -25.95 6.79
CA ASP A 47 -2.20 -26.02 6.90
C ASP A 47 -2.83 -25.82 5.51
N PRO A 48 -3.45 -26.86 4.91
CA PRO A 48 -4.07 -26.75 3.60
C PRO A 48 -5.17 -25.70 3.55
N GLU A 49 -5.82 -25.39 4.69
CA GLU A 49 -6.88 -24.38 4.75
C GLU A 49 -6.35 -22.98 4.44
N LEU A 50 -5.07 -22.70 4.72
CA LEU A 50 -4.46 -21.40 4.48
C LEU A 50 -4.32 -21.06 2.98
N ALA A 51 -4.34 -22.07 2.11
CA ALA A 51 -4.22 -21.87 0.67
C ALA A 51 -5.33 -20.97 0.10
N ARG A 52 -6.52 -20.93 0.73
CA ARG A 52 -7.64 -20.08 0.29
C ARG A 52 -7.37 -18.58 0.44
N TYR A 53 -6.42 -18.20 1.30
CA TYR A 53 -6.05 -16.80 1.52
C TYR A 53 -4.99 -16.31 0.53
N ALA A 54 -4.41 -17.21 -0.26
CA ALA A 54 -3.51 -16.86 -1.34
C ALA A 54 -4.29 -16.26 -2.51
N ILE A 55 -4.04 -14.99 -2.80
CA ILE A 55 -4.64 -14.28 -3.94
C ILE A 55 -3.53 -14.08 -4.98
N PHE A 56 -3.35 -15.08 -5.83
CA PHE A 56 -2.34 -15.10 -6.89
C PHE A 56 -2.99 -15.07 -8.25
N GLU A 57 -2.44 -14.31 -9.20
CA GLU A 57 -2.93 -14.18 -10.58
C GLU A 57 -3.23 -15.53 -11.23
N LYS A 58 -2.35 -16.52 -11.00
CA LYS A 58 -2.44 -17.84 -11.63
C LYS A 58 -3.54 -18.74 -11.06
N SER A 59 -4.04 -18.47 -9.86
CA SER A 59 -4.94 -19.39 -9.14
C SER A 59 -6.17 -18.73 -8.52
N ALA A 60 -6.20 -17.40 -8.41
CA ALA A 60 -7.34 -16.68 -7.87
C ALA A 60 -8.56 -16.84 -8.80
N PRO A 61 -9.77 -16.99 -8.24
CA PRO A 61 -10.98 -17.23 -9.01
C PRO A 61 -11.28 -16.05 -9.95
N ARG A 62 -11.85 -16.37 -11.11
CA ARG A 62 -12.35 -15.40 -12.08
C ARG A 62 -13.88 -15.46 -12.11
N PRO A 63 -14.54 -14.35 -12.47
CA PRO A 63 -16.00 -14.33 -12.55
C PRO A 63 -16.47 -15.13 -13.76
N GLU A 64 -17.66 -15.70 -13.67
CA GLU A 64 -18.36 -16.25 -14.83
C GLU A 64 -18.99 -15.12 -15.66
N ALA A 65 -19.28 -15.41 -16.93
CA ALA A 65 -20.03 -14.49 -17.78
C ALA A 65 -21.50 -14.44 -17.34
N THR A 66 -22.14 -13.27 -17.48
CA THR A 66 -23.54 -13.07 -17.11
C THR A 66 -24.17 -11.95 -17.94
N GLU A 67 -25.49 -11.89 -17.93
CA GLU A 67 -26.23 -10.81 -18.56
C GLU A 67 -26.02 -9.49 -17.80
N PRO A 68 -25.67 -8.38 -18.49
CA PRO A 68 -25.49 -7.09 -17.86
C PRO A 68 -26.71 -6.57 -17.11
N VAL A 69 -26.47 -5.99 -15.93
CA VAL A 69 -27.50 -5.29 -15.16
C VAL A 69 -27.43 -3.78 -15.43
N ARG A 70 -28.55 -3.18 -15.80
CA ARG A 70 -28.66 -1.72 -15.95
C ARG A 70 -28.52 -1.06 -14.58
N THR A 71 -27.69 -0.02 -14.49
CA THR A 71 -27.57 0.80 -13.28
C THR A 71 -28.26 2.14 -13.49
N ALA A 72 -29.27 2.43 -12.66
CA ALA A 72 -29.92 3.72 -12.59
C ALA A 72 -29.54 4.42 -11.28
N LEU A 73 -29.39 5.74 -11.33
CA LEU A 73 -29.28 6.60 -10.15
C LEU A 73 -30.65 7.26 -9.90
N PRO A 74 -31.11 7.41 -8.64
CA PRO A 74 -30.42 7.10 -7.39
C PRO A 74 -30.21 5.60 -7.15
N LEU A 75 -29.08 5.24 -6.54
CA LEU A 75 -28.83 3.88 -6.08
C LEU A 75 -29.75 3.51 -4.92
N THR A 76 -30.18 2.25 -4.92
CA THR A 76 -30.79 1.58 -3.77
C THR A 76 -29.86 0.48 -3.28
N LEU A 77 -29.55 0.45 -1.99
CA LEU A 77 -28.65 -0.54 -1.41
C LEU A 77 -29.44 -1.47 -0.50
N ALA A 78 -29.46 -2.75 -0.85
CA ALA A 78 -30.10 -3.78 -0.05
C ALA A 78 -29.18 -4.21 1.10
N LYS A 79 -29.74 -4.92 2.09
CA LYS A 79 -28.96 -5.50 3.18
C LYS A 79 -27.92 -6.48 2.62
N GLY A 80 -26.68 -6.37 3.08
CA GLY A 80 -25.55 -7.20 2.67
C GLY A 80 -24.92 -6.79 1.33
N THR A 81 -25.28 -5.64 0.76
CA THR A 81 -24.66 -5.17 -0.50
C THR A 81 -23.15 -4.99 -0.32
N ARG A 82 -22.36 -5.62 -1.22
CA ARG A 82 -20.90 -5.50 -1.26
C ARG A 82 -20.50 -4.49 -2.32
N ILE A 83 -19.76 -3.47 -1.90
CA ILE A 83 -19.36 -2.34 -2.73
C ILE A 83 -17.85 -2.41 -2.95
N ALA A 84 -17.42 -2.24 -4.20
CA ALA A 84 -16.01 -2.14 -4.54
C ALA A 84 -15.69 -0.78 -5.17
N PHE A 85 -14.54 -0.23 -4.81
CA PHE A 85 -13.95 0.93 -5.49
C PHE A 85 -12.81 0.45 -6.38
N ILE A 86 -12.76 0.91 -7.62
CA ILE A 86 -11.70 0.59 -8.58
C ILE A 86 -11.22 1.85 -9.31
N GLY A 87 -10.02 1.78 -9.87
CA GLY A 87 -9.42 2.86 -10.64
C GLY A 87 -8.27 3.54 -9.90
N ASN A 88 -8.12 4.83 -10.15
CA ASN A 88 -6.87 5.54 -9.94
C ASN A 88 -6.68 6.18 -8.54
N THR A 89 -5.67 7.05 -8.45
CA THR A 89 -5.22 7.75 -7.24
C THR A 89 -6.33 8.46 -6.46
N LEU A 90 -7.40 8.93 -7.12
CA LEU A 90 -8.51 9.61 -6.45
C LEU A 90 -9.18 8.70 -5.41
N LEU A 91 -9.54 7.47 -5.80
CA LEU A 91 -10.16 6.54 -4.88
C LEU A 91 -9.13 5.79 -4.03
N ASP A 92 -7.88 5.64 -4.50
CA ASP A 92 -6.77 5.10 -3.70
C ASP A 92 -6.54 5.96 -2.45
N ARG A 93 -6.30 7.25 -2.61
CA ARG A 93 -6.06 8.15 -1.48
C ARG A 93 -7.29 8.36 -0.59
N ALA A 94 -8.50 8.13 -1.09
CA ALA A 94 -9.72 8.20 -0.28
C ALA A 94 -9.69 7.26 0.94
N GLN A 95 -8.87 6.19 0.90
CA GLN A 95 -8.70 5.26 2.02
C GLN A 95 -8.19 5.93 3.30
N HIS A 96 -7.39 6.99 3.18
CA HIS A 96 -6.82 7.73 4.31
C HIS A 96 -7.81 8.69 4.98
N PHE A 97 -8.92 9.02 4.31
CA PHE A 97 -9.87 10.04 4.78
C PHE A 97 -11.26 9.47 5.11
N GLY A 98 -11.68 8.37 4.46
CA GLY A 98 -12.88 7.61 4.85
C GLY A 98 -14.25 8.30 4.64
N HIS A 99 -14.31 9.53 4.15
CA HIS A 99 -15.54 10.33 4.11
C HIS A 99 -16.68 9.69 3.32
N PHE A 100 -16.40 9.17 2.12
CA PHE A 100 -17.47 8.64 1.26
C PHE A 100 -18.09 7.36 1.82
N GLU A 101 -17.26 6.42 2.29
CA GLU A 101 -17.78 5.20 2.93
C GLU A 101 -18.52 5.52 4.23
N THR A 102 -18.04 6.49 5.01
CA THR A 102 -18.75 6.95 6.21
C THR A 102 -20.16 7.43 5.87
N ALA A 103 -20.31 8.26 4.82
CA ALA A 103 -21.60 8.70 4.33
C ALA A 103 -22.49 7.54 3.86
N LEU A 104 -21.94 6.53 3.19
CA LEU A 104 -22.67 5.32 2.80
C LEU A 104 -23.22 4.57 4.02
N GLN A 105 -22.39 4.33 5.03
CA GLN A 105 -22.77 3.57 6.23
C GLN A 105 -23.83 4.33 7.04
N GLN A 106 -23.65 5.64 7.27
CA GLN A 106 -24.60 6.46 8.03
C GLN A 106 -25.93 6.67 7.30
N ALA A 107 -25.93 6.71 5.97
CA ALA A 107 -27.16 6.85 5.19
C ALA A 107 -27.95 5.54 5.06
N HIS A 108 -27.30 4.40 5.31
CA HIS A 108 -27.85 3.06 5.17
C HIS A 108 -27.53 2.17 6.39
N PRO A 109 -27.88 2.60 7.62
CA PRO A 109 -27.39 1.96 8.86
C PRO A 109 -27.87 0.51 9.02
N GLN A 110 -29.00 0.15 8.40
CA GLN A 110 -29.58 -1.20 8.43
C GLN A 110 -29.09 -2.11 7.30
N ALA A 111 -28.29 -1.59 6.36
CA ALA A 111 -27.89 -2.33 5.18
C ALA A 111 -26.65 -3.21 5.42
N ALA A 112 -25.90 -3.04 6.51
CA ALA A 112 -24.69 -3.82 6.79
C ALA A 112 -23.77 -3.92 5.55
N LEU A 113 -23.44 -2.76 4.98
CA LEU A 113 -22.66 -2.66 3.74
C LEU A 113 -21.22 -3.06 4.01
N THR A 114 -20.61 -3.84 3.11
CA THR A 114 -19.16 -4.04 3.12
C THR A 114 -18.55 -3.26 1.96
N VAL A 115 -17.49 -2.49 2.22
CA VAL A 115 -16.79 -1.74 1.17
C VAL A 115 -15.33 -2.20 1.09
N ARG A 116 -14.87 -2.47 -0.14
CA ARG A 116 -13.48 -2.84 -0.44
C ARG A 116 -12.88 -1.89 -1.48
N ASN A 117 -11.77 -1.27 -1.11
CA ASN A 117 -11.09 -0.31 -1.97
C ASN A 117 -9.96 -1.00 -2.74
N LEU A 118 -10.24 -1.38 -3.99
CA LEU A 118 -9.37 -2.18 -4.85
C LEU A 118 -8.60 -1.30 -5.86
N THR A 119 -8.39 -0.05 -5.53
CA THR A 119 -7.73 0.94 -6.39
C THR A 119 -6.22 0.86 -6.29
N TRP A 120 -5.55 1.47 -7.27
CA TRP A 120 -4.11 1.62 -7.28
C TRP A 120 -3.73 2.98 -7.87
N ALA A 121 -2.76 3.66 -7.24
CA ALA A 121 -2.26 4.93 -7.74
C ALA A 121 -1.77 4.81 -9.19
N ALA A 122 -2.07 5.82 -10.00
CA ALA A 122 -1.73 5.88 -11.43
C ALA A 122 -2.40 4.86 -12.37
N ASP A 123 -3.37 4.06 -11.91
CA ASP A 123 -4.15 3.19 -12.81
C ASP A 123 -4.83 3.99 -13.93
N GLN A 124 -4.77 3.46 -15.15
CA GLN A 124 -5.47 3.97 -16.32
C GLN A 124 -6.01 2.80 -17.14
N LEU A 125 -7.02 3.05 -17.96
CA LEU A 125 -7.62 2.00 -18.79
C LEU A 125 -6.57 1.35 -19.71
N GLY A 126 -6.33 0.06 -19.48
CA GLY A 126 -5.36 -0.73 -20.24
C GLY A 126 -3.92 -0.68 -19.72
N THR A 127 -3.64 0.07 -18.65
CA THR A 127 -2.32 0.07 -17.99
C THR A 127 -2.50 0.07 -16.48
N GLU A 128 -2.40 -1.12 -15.89
CA GLU A 128 -2.57 -1.38 -14.46
C GLU A 128 -1.36 -2.20 -14.00
N PRO A 129 -0.18 -1.56 -13.78
CA PRO A 129 1.02 -2.29 -13.41
C PRO A 129 0.82 -2.95 -12.04
N ARG A 130 1.13 -4.24 -11.96
CA ARG A 130 1.04 -5.03 -10.72
C ARG A 130 2.33 -5.80 -10.47
N PRO A 131 2.67 -6.07 -9.20
CA PRO A 131 3.74 -7.02 -8.87
C PRO A 131 3.52 -8.37 -9.55
N ALA A 132 4.60 -9.09 -9.81
CA ALA A 132 4.51 -10.39 -10.47
C ALA A 132 3.55 -11.34 -9.72
N ASN A 133 2.67 -12.01 -10.48
CA ASN A 133 1.69 -12.98 -9.98
C ASN A 133 0.69 -12.40 -8.95
N PHE A 134 0.54 -11.07 -8.89
CA PHE A 134 -0.52 -10.40 -8.15
C PHE A 134 -1.83 -10.49 -8.93
N ALA A 135 -2.93 -10.85 -8.28
CA ALA A 135 -4.20 -11.03 -8.98
C ALA A 135 -4.72 -9.72 -9.56
N ASP A 136 -5.38 -9.78 -10.71
CA ASP A 136 -5.92 -8.59 -11.35
C ASP A 136 -7.20 -8.08 -10.66
N VAL A 137 -7.67 -6.92 -11.12
CA VAL A 137 -8.85 -6.25 -10.55
C VAL A 137 -10.10 -7.15 -10.60
N GLU A 138 -10.26 -7.98 -11.63
CA GLU A 138 -11.44 -8.85 -11.78
C GLU A 138 -11.41 -10.01 -10.80
N GLN A 139 -10.24 -10.59 -10.56
CA GLN A 139 -10.05 -11.62 -9.55
C GLN A 139 -10.33 -11.04 -8.14
N HIS A 140 -9.85 -9.83 -7.86
CA HIS A 140 -10.13 -9.16 -6.59
C HIS A 140 -11.61 -8.79 -6.41
N LEU A 141 -12.28 -8.33 -7.47
CA LEU A 141 -13.72 -8.09 -7.47
C LEU A 141 -14.52 -9.37 -7.22
N THR A 142 -14.07 -10.50 -7.77
CA THR A 142 -14.67 -11.83 -7.55
C THR A 142 -14.52 -12.27 -6.09
N ILE A 143 -13.34 -12.06 -5.52
CA ILE A 143 -13.07 -12.39 -4.10
C ILE A 143 -13.87 -11.49 -3.16
N ALA A 144 -13.97 -10.20 -3.47
CA ALA A 144 -14.81 -9.24 -2.75
C ALA A 144 -16.32 -9.46 -3.00
N LYS A 145 -16.66 -10.28 -3.99
CA LYS A 145 -18.02 -10.59 -4.43
C LYS A 145 -18.83 -9.32 -4.75
N ALA A 146 -18.23 -8.38 -5.49
CA ALA A 146 -18.80 -7.06 -5.68
C ALA A 146 -20.20 -7.07 -6.33
N ASP A 147 -21.16 -6.41 -5.69
CA ASP A 147 -22.52 -6.19 -6.20
C ASP A 147 -22.67 -4.79 -6.82
N VAL A 148 -21.93 -3.80 -6.29
CA VAL A 148 -21.86 -2.42 -6.79
C VAL A 148 -20.40 -2.01 -6.95
N ILE A 149 -20.07 -1.38 -8.07
CA ILE A 149 -18.71 -0.90 -8.37
C ILE A 149 -18.75 0.60 -8.62
N PHE A 150 -17.93 1.36 -7.88
CA PHE A 150 -17.58 2.74 -8.22
C PHE A 150 -16.23 2.73 -8.92
N ALA A 151 -16.18 3.24 -10.16
CA ALA A 151 -15.00 3.19 -11.01
C ALA A 151 -14.53 4.62 -11.37
N ALA A 152 -13.34 5.00 -10.90
CA ALA A 152 -12.74 6.32 -11.17
C ALA A 152 -11.60 6.23 -12.19
N TYR A 153 -11.86 6.75 -13.39
CA TYR A 153 -10.92 6.80 -14.52
C TYR A 153 -11.03 8.17 -15.23
N GLY A 154 -10.19 8.42 -16.23
CA GLY A 154 -10.23 9.61 -17.07
C GLY A 154 -9.24 10.70 -16.67
N PHE A 155 -8.75 10.71 -15.41
CA PHE A 155 -7.75 11.70 -14.98
C PHE A 155 -6.40 11.48 -15.67
N ASN A 156 -5.84 10.28 -15.54
CA ASN A 156 -4.55 9.92 -16.15
C ASN A 156 -4.63 9.97 -17.68
N GLU A 157 -5.76 9.56 -18.25
CA GLU A 157 -6.00 9.59 -19.69
C GLU A 157 -6.11 11.03 -20.22
N SER A 158 -6.60 11.98 -19.41
CA SER A 158 -6.78 13.38 -19.84
C SER A 158 -5.48 14.10 -20.23
N PHE A 159 -4.32 13.60 -19.76
CA PHE A 159 -3.01 14.16 -20.13
C PHE A 159 -2.68 13.95 -21.61
N ALA A 160 -3.34 13.03 -22.31
CA ALA A 160 -3.23 12.88 -23.76
C ALA A 160 -3.91 14.02 -24.55
N GLY A 161 -4.62 14.93 -23.88
CA GLY A 161 -5.32 16.06 -24.50
C GLY A 161 -6.45 15.64 -25.43
N GLU A 162 -6.86 16.55 -26.30
CA GLU A 162 -8.00 16.35 -27.22
C GLU A 162 -7.78 15.16 -28.18
N SER A 163 -6.54 14.92 -28.62
CA SER A 163 -6.21 13.81 -29.53
C SER A 163 -6.43 12.43 -28.91
N GLY A 164 -6.43 12.30 -27.57
CA GLY A 164 -6.69 11.04 -26.88
C GLY A 164 -8.17 10.69 -26.69
N LEU A 165 -9.10 11.62 -26.94
CA LEU A 165 -10.54 11.41 -26.72
C LEU A 165 -11.13 10.20 -27.49
N PRO A 166 -10.79 9.96 -28.78
CA PRO A 166 -11.32 8.80 -29.50
C PRO A 166 -10.88 7.47 -28.89
N GLU A 167 -9.60 7.34 -28.54
CA GLU A 167 -9.05 6.13 -27.92
C GLU A 167 -9.65 5.91 -26.53
N PHE A 168 -9.74 6.98 -25.72
CA PHE A 168 -10.34 6.91 -24.39
C PHE A 168 -11.79 6.43 -24.45
N ARG A 169 -12.60 6.96 -25.36
CA ARG A 169 -13.98 6.50 -25.56
C ARG A 169 -14.03 5.01 -25.87
N GLN A 170 -13.20 4.55 -26.80
CA GLN A 170 -13.16 3.14 -27.20
C GLN A 170 -12.77 2.24 -26.03
N LYS A 171 -11.69 2.59 -25.31
CA LYS A 171 -11.21 1.83 -24.15
C LYS A 171 -12.24 1.78 -23.05
N LEU A 172 -12.83 2.91 -22.68
CA LEU A 172 -13.83 2.98 -21.61
C LEU A 172 -15.09 2.19 -22.00
N THR A 173 -15.55 2.32 -23.25
CA THR A 173 -16.71 1.56 -23.76
C THR A 173 -16.47 0.06 -23.64
N THR A 174 -15.31 -0.41 -24.12
CA THR A 174 -14.92 -1.83 -24.07
C THR A 174 -14.78 -2.32 -22.64
N TYR A 175 -14.11 -1.55 -21.80
CA TYR A 175 -13.90 -1.87 -20.40
C TYR A 175 -15.22 -2.02 -19.63
N VAL A 176 -16.12 -1.03 -19.73
CA VAL A 176 -17.43 -1.06 -19.07
C VAL A 176 -18.29 -2.21 -19.59
N ALA A 177 -18.28 -2.47 -20.90
CA ALA A 177 -19.01 -3.59 -21.49
C ALA A 177 -18.52 -4.94 -20.95
N GLY A 178 -17.20 -5.12 -20.82
CA GLY A 178 -16.61 -6.32 -20.24
C GLY A 178 -16.88 -6.46 -18.74
N LEU A 179 -16.79 -5.36 -17.99
CA LEU A 179 -16.96 -5.35 -16.53
C LEU A 179 -18.41 -5.69 -16.12
N LYS A 180 -19.41 -5.15 -16.82
CA LYS A 180 -20.83 -5.38 -16.48
C LYS A 180 -21.33 -6.78 -16.84
N ALA A 181 -20.64 -7.49 -17.74
CA ALA A 181 -21.00 -8.82 -18.22
C ALA A 181 -20.38 -9.95 -17.38
N LYS A 182 -19.94 -9.66 -16.15
CA LYS A 182 -19.23 -10.60 -15.27
C LYS A 182 -19.92 -10.72 -13.92
N ALA A 183 -20.19 -11.93 -13.47
CA ALA A 183 -20.84 -12.22 -12.20
C ALA A 183 -19.81 -12.29 -11.05
N PHE A 184 -19.28 -11.14 -10.64
CA PHE A 184 -18.32 -11.07 -9.52
C PHE A 184 -18.88 -11.63 -8.21
N ASN A 185 -20.18 -11.47 -7.99
CA ASN A 185 -20.86 -12.02 -6.83
C ASN A 185 -21.28 -13.50 -6.97
N GLY A 186 -21.10 -14.10 -8.15
CA GLY A 186 -21.56 -15.44 -8.48
C GLY A 186 -23.03 -15.56 -8.91
N GLU A 187 -23.77 -14.45 -8.99
CA GLU A 187 -25.21 -14.45 -9.31
C GLU A 187 -25.54 -13.63 -10.56
N GLY A 188 -25.01 -12.41 -10.70
CA GLY A 188 -25.36 -11.51 -11.80
C GLY A 188 -24.37 -10.35 -11.96
N GLY A 189 -24.55 -9.57 -13.03
CA GLY A 189 -23.66 -8.46 -13.35
C GLY A 189 -23.69 -7.36 -12.26
N PRO A 190 -22.55 -6.72 -11.96
CA PRO A 190 -22.51 -5.66 -10.96
C PRO A 190 -23.28 -4.42 -11.45
N ARG A 191 -23.81 -3.65 -10.50
CA ARG A 191 -24.24 -2.28 -10.78
C ARG A 191 -23.02 -1.36 -10.80
N ILE A 192 -22.79 -0.65 -11.88
CA ILE A 192 -21.59 0.18 -12.07
C ILE A 192 -21.96 1.65 -12.02
N VAL A 193 -21.18 2.43 -11.28
CA VAL A 193 -21.19 3.90 -11.29
C VAL A 193 -19.81 4.38 -11.72
N LEU A 194 -19.73 4.98 -12.90
CA LEU A 194 -18.54 5.72 -13.31
C LEU A 194 -18.47 7.02 -12.53
N VAL A 195 -17.32 7.28 -11.90
CA VAL A 195 -17.03 8.52 -11.17
C VAL A 195 -16.13 9.38 -12.05
N SER A 196 -16.54 10.60 -12.36
CA SER A 196 -15.69 11.52 -13.12
C SER A 196 -14.39 11.82 -12.35
N PRO A 197 -13.33 12.31 -13.04
CA PRO A 197 -12.27 13.01 -12.35
C PRO A 197 -12.82 14.20 -11.54
N ILE A 198 -12.02 14.66 -10.58
CA ILE A 198 -12.19 15.97 -9.94
C ILE A 198 -11.59 17.07 -10.83
N ALA A 199 -11.95 18.32 -10.56
CA ALA A 199 -11.21 19.45 -11.08
C ALA A 199 -9.82 19.54 -10.44
N ASN A 200 -8.87 20.12 -11.18
CA ASN A 200 -7.61 20.59 -10.63
C ASN A 200 -7.77 22.04 -10.13
N GLU A 201 -6.90 22.38 -9.19
CA GLU A 201 -6.88 23.66 -8.48
C GLU A 201 -5.59 24.42 -8.81
N ASN A 202 -5.70 25.74 -9.00
CA ASN A 202 -4.51 26.57 -9.04
C ASN A 202 -4.03 26.81 -7.61
N VAL A 203 -2.86 26.27 -7.27
CA VAL A 203 -2.21 26.47 -5.96
C VAL A 203 -0.95 27.32 -6.13
N LYS A 204 -0.38 27.80 -5.02
CA LYS A 204 0.81 28.66 -5.07
C LYS A 204 1.95 28.00 -5.88
N GLY A 205 2.36 28.66 -6.96
CA GLY A 205 3.43 28.19 -7.85
C GLY A 205 3.01 27.15 -8.90
N VAL A 206 1.74 26.70 -8.91
CA VAL A 206 1.25 25.68 -9.83
C VAL A 206 -0.12 26.07 -10.38
N ALA A 207 -0.17 26.51 -11.64
CA ALA A 207 -1.41 26.79 -12.37
C ALA A 207 -2.05 25.50 -12.95
N ALA A 208 -2.39 24.53 -12.09
CA ALA A 208 -2.86 23.21 -12.55
C ALA A 208 -4.26 23.25 -13.18
N ALA A 209 -5.16 24.09 -12.67
CA ALA A 209 -6.52 24.25 -13.22
C ALA A 209 -6.45 24.76 -14.66
N ASP A 210 -5.70 25.85 -14.89
CA ASP A 210 -5.56 26.50 -16.20
C ASP A 210 -4.98 25.55 -17.25
N ARG A 211 -4.07 24.66 -16.83
CA ARG A 211 -3.41 23.69 -17.71
C ARG A 211 -4.30 22.50 -18.06
N ASN A 212 -5.10 22.03 -17.10
CA ASN A 212 -5.65 20.67 -17.16
C ASN A 212 -7.18 20.62 -17.24
N ASN A 213 -7.92 21.58 -16.66
CA ASN A 213 -9.39 21.45 -16.49
C ASN A 213 -10.14 21.39 -17.82
N LYS A 214 -9.66 22.08 -18.87
CA LYS A 214 -10.23 21.96 -20.23
C LYS A 214 -10.23 20.51 -20.71
N ASN A 215 -9.12 19.79 -20.53
CA ASN A 215 -9.00 18.40 -20.93
C ASN A 215 -9.86 17.52 -20.02
N ILE A 216 -9.78 17.70 -18.70
CA ILE A 216 -10.56 16.91 -17.74
C ILE A 216 -12.07 17.03 -18.02
N ALA A 217 -12.58 18.22 -18.32
CA ALA A 217 -13.97 18.45 -18.68
C ALA A 217 -14.36 17.69 -19.97
N ALA A 218 -13.48 17.67 -20.98
CA ALA A 218 -13.71 16.92 -22.22
C ALA A 218 -13.78 15.40 -21.99
N TYR A 219 -12.90 14.85 -21.15
CA TYR A 219 -12.92 13.42 -20.80
C TYR A 219 -14.14 13.07 -19.93
N THR A 220 -14.50 13.95 -18.99
CA THR A 220 -15.73 13.84 -18.18
C THR A 220 -16.99 13.77 -19.07
N LYS A 221 -17.04 14.57 -20.14
CA LYS A 221 -18.11 14.50 -21.14
C LYS A 221 -18.16 13.12 -21.83
N VAL A 222 -17.02 12.61 -22.27
CA VAL A 222 -16.95 11.25 -22.87
C VAL A 222 -17.44 10.19 -21.88
N MET A 223 -17.03 10.25 -20.62
CA MET A 223 -17.48 9.30 -19.59
C MET A 223 -18.99 9.32 -19.41
N ARG A 224 -19.61 10.51 -19.38
CA ARG A 224 -21.06 10.65 -19.30
C ARG A 224 -21.77 9.97 -20.46
N GLU A 225 -21.29 10.19 -21.68
CA GLU A 225 -21.87 9.62 -22.90
C GLU A 225 -21.70 8.10 -22.95
N VAL A 226 -20.53 7.58 -22.57
CA VAL A 226 -20.29 6.14 -22.48
C VAL A 226 -21.16 5.50 -21.40
N ALA A 227 -21.30 6.14 -20.24
CA ALA A 227 -22.18 5.64 -19.17
C ALA A 227 -23.63 5.51 -19.65
N ALA A 228 -24.15 6.54 -20.33
CA ALA A 228 -25.48 6.53 -20.90
C ALA A 228 -25.65 5.42 -21.95
N ALA A 229 -24.70 5.30 -22.89
CA ALA A 229 -24.73 4.27 -23.94
C ALA A 229 -24.61 2.85 -23.38
N GLN A 230 -23.84 2.66 -22.30
CA GLN A 230 -23.65 1.36 -21.65
C GLN A 230 -24.73 1.04 -20.61
N GLY A 231 -25.63 1.97 -20.29
CA GLY A 231 -26.68 1.78 -19.29
C GLY A 231 -26.15 1.66 -17.86
N VAL A 232 -25.04 2.34 -17.55
CA VAL A 232 -24.45 2.39 -16.21
C VAL A 232 -24.62 3.77 -15.57
N GLY A 233 -24.45 3.87 -14.25
CA GLY A 233 -24.53 5.13 -13.53
C GLY A 233 -23.33 6.05 -13.85
N PHE A 234 -23.55 7.37 -13.75
CA PHE A 234 -22.50 8.37 -13.86
C PHE A 234 -22.63 9.39 -12.74
N ALA A 235 -21.59 9.50 -11.91
CA ALA A 235 -21.47 10.48 -10.84
C ALA A 235 -20.44 11.54 -11.24
N ASP A 236 -20.95 12.72 -11.60
CA ASP A 236 -20.15 13.89 -11.94
C ASP A 236 -19.72 14.64 -10.68
N VAL A 237 -18.47 14.44 -10.28
CA VAL A 237 -17.83 15.16 -9.18
C VAL A 237 -16.98 16.33 -9.67
N PHE A 238 -16.63 16.39 -10.96
CA PHE A 238 -15.80 17.44 -11.55
C PHE A 238 -16.41 18.81 -11.27
N THR A 239 -17.67 19.02 -11.67
CA THR A 239 -18.36 20.31 -11.53
C THR A 239 -18.41 20.77 -10.08
N ALA A 240 -18.76 19.88 -9.14
CA ALA A 240 -18.86 20.25 -7.74
C ALA A 240 -17.50 20.63 -7.14
N THR A 241 -16.43 19.92 -7.52
CA THR A 241 -15.08 20.27 -7.07
C THR A 241 -14.56 21.54 -7.72
N GLU A 242 -14.89 21.81 -8.99
CA GLU A 242 -14.52 23.04 -9.69
C GLU A 242 -15.15 24.26 -9.02
N GLU A 243 -16.45 24.19 -8.73
CA GLU A 243 -17.18 25.24 -8.00
C GLU A 243 -16.59 25.49 -6.61
N ALA A 244 -16.26 24.42 -5.87
CA ALA A 244 -15.68 24.53 -4.55
C ALA A 244 -14.28 25.17 -4.58
N MET A 245 -13.42 24.77 -5.52
CA MET A 245 -12.08 25.34 -5.70
C MET A 245 -12.13 26.80 -6.16
N ALA A 246 -13.12 27.18 -6.97
CA ALA A 246 -13.30 28.55 -7.44
C ALA A 246 -13.82 29.52 -6.35
N SER A 247 -14.35 29.01 -5.24
CA SER A 247 -14.97 29.83 -4.18
C SER A 247 -14.00 30.71 -3.38
N GLY A 248 -12.68 30.56 -3.58
CA GLY A 248 -11.66 31.38 -2.95
C GLY A 248 -11.41 31.07 -1.46
N GLY A 249 -11.81 29.88 -1.00
CA GLY A 249 -11.47 29.36 0.32
C GLY A 249 -10.00 28.93 0.44
N SER A 250 -9.69 28.09 1.44
CA SER A 250 -8.39 27.42 1.51
C SER A 250 -8.23 26.41 0.37
N ASP A 251 -7.01 26.23 -0.12
CA ASP A 251 -6.66 25.18 -1.09
C ASP A 251 -7.28 23.83 -0.65
N LEU A 252 -7.96 23.16 -1.59
CA LEU A 252 -8.58 21.84 -1.39
C LEU A 252 -7.68 20.70 -1.86
N THR A 253 -6.53 21.03 -2.46
CA THR A 253 -5.51 20.10 -2.92
C THR A 253 -4.16 20.38 -2.27
N ILE A 254 -3.30 19.36 -2.20
CA ILE A 254 -1.92 19.50 -1.69
C ILE A 254 -0.93 19.94 -2.77
N ASN A 255 -1.28 19.78 -4.06
CA ASN A 255 -0.38 20.03 -5.19
C ASN A 255 -1.11 20.42 -6.48
N GLY A 256 -2.34 20.90 -6.38
CA GLY A 256 -3.17 21.28 -7.53
C GLY A 256 -3.97 20.14 -8.16
N CYS A 257 -3.74 18.87 -7.79
CA CYS A 257 -4.51 17.73 -8.33
C CYS A 257 -4.85 16.61 -7.35
N HIS A 258 -4.14 16.48 -6.23
CA HIS A 258 -4.49 15.53 -5.17
C HIS A 258 -5.17 16.24 -4.01
N LEU A 259 -6.38 15.83 -3.67
CA LEU A 259 -7.15 16.43 -2.59
C LEU A 259 -6.45 16.30 -1.23
N ASN A 260 -6.59 17.32 -0.39
CA ASN A 260 -6.38 17.24 1.05
C ASN A 260 -7.67 16.76 1.76
N GLU A 261 -7.69 16.75 3.09
CA GLU A 261 -8.86 16.30 3.86
C GLU A 261 -10.14 17.09 3.53
N ALA A 262 -10.05 18.43 3.48
CA ALA A 262 -11.19 19.28 3.16
C ALA A 262 -11.71 19.00 1.74
N GLY A 263 -10.79 18.80 0.78
CA GLY A 263 -11.13 18.39 -0.58
C GLY A 263 -11.82 17.03 -0.64
N TYR A 264 -11.35 16.03 0.12
CA TYR A 264 -11.99 14.71 0.16
C TYR A 264 -13.38 14.74 0.78
N ARG A 265 -13.65 15.66 1.72
CA ARG A 265 -15.00 15.89 2.23
C ARG A 265 -15.93 16.43 1.13
N VAL A 266 -15.50 17.45 0.38
CA VAL A 266 -16.28 18.00 -0.76
C VAL A 266 -16.54 16.91 -1.81
N PHE A 267 -15.50 16.16 -2.18
CA PHE A 267 -15.62 15.04 -3.13
C PHE A 267 -16.62 13.99 -2.64
N ALA A 268 -16.55 13.58 -1.38
CA ALA A 268 -17.44 12.57 -0.81
C ALA A 268 -18.91 13.04 -0.80
N GLU A 269 -19.16 14.30 -0.43
CA GLU A 269 -20.51 14.90 -0.45
C GLU A 269 -21.06 14.97 -1.88
N ALA A 270 -20.25 15.38 -2.85
CA ALA A 270 -20.61 15.43 -4.25
C ALA A 270 -20.92 14.03 -4.80
N LEU A 271 -20.03 13.06 -4.57
CA LEU A 271 -20.21 11.68 -5.01
C LEU A 271 -21.47 11.05 -4.41
N PHE A 272 -21.68 11.23 -3.10
CA PHE A 272 -22.90 10.78 -2.43
C PHE A 272 -24.16 11.41 -3.04
N SER A 273 -24.17 12.73 -3.19
CA SER A 273 -25.30 13.44 -3.78
C SER A 273 -25.64 12.92 -5.18
N LYS A 274 -24.64 12.76 -6.05
CA LYS A 274 -24.88 12.24 -7.42
C LYS A 274 -25.34 10.79 -7.41
N ALA A 275 -24.73 9.93 -6.60
CA ALA A 275 -25.07 8.51 -6.53
C ALA A 275 -26.48 8.26 -5.95
N PHE A 276 -26.96 9.13 -5.06
CA PHE A 276 -28.21 8.95 -4.31
C PHE A 276 -29.26 10.04 -4.59
N GLY A 277 -29.25 10.60 -5.81
CA GLY A 277 -30.38 11.40 -6.34
C GLY A 277 -30.51 12.78 -5.72
N GLY A 278 -29.39 13.48 -5.52
CA GLY A 278 -29.35 14.83 -4.95
C GLY A 278 -29.47 14.88 -3.43
N ARG A 279 -29.52 13.72 -2.75
CA ARG A 279 -29.59 13.65 -1.29
C ARG A 279 -28.31 14.22 -0.69
N LYS A 280 -28.46 15.07 0.33
CA LYS A 280 -27.33 15.54 1.13
C LYS A 280 -26.71 14.35 1.89
N ALA A 281 -25.38 14.29 1.91
CA ALA A 281 -24.67 13.34 2.76
C ALA A 281 -25.01 13.59 4.24
N PRO A 282 -25.11 12.53 5.08
CA PRO A 282 -25.24 12.69 6.52
C PRO A 282 -24.09 13.52 7.11
N ALA A 283 -24.35 14.19 8.23
CA ALA A 283 -23.27 14.79 9.01
C ALA A 283 -22.31 13.69 9.48
N VAL A 284 -21.00 13.92 9.31
CA VAL A 284 -19.97 12.92 9.60
C VAL A 284 -19.96 12.61 11.09
N ASP A 285 -20.09 11.32 11.41
CA ASP A 285 -19.74 10.80 12.73
C ASP A 285 -18.26 10.40 12.71
N GLU A 286 -17.43 11.09 13.51
CA GLU A 286 -15.98 10.86 13.51
C GLU A 286 -15.59 9.49 14.08
N GLU A 287 -16.42 8.85 14.92
CA GLU A 287 -16.13 7.50 15.39
C GLU A 287 -16.39 6.46 14.29
N VAL A 288 -17.45 6.65 13.50
CA VAL A 288 -17.69 5.85 12.28
C VAL A 288 -16.54 6.05 11.30
N ARG A 289 -16.15 7.31 11.06
CA ARG A 289 -15.08 7.66 10.12
C ARG A 289 -13.73 7.09 10.53
N ALA A 290 -13.33 7.24 11.79
CA ALA A 290 -12.11 6.66 12.32
C ALA A 290 -12.11 5.13 12.18
N SER A 291 -13.26 4.48 12.43
CA SER A 291 -13.41 3.04 12.23
C SER A 291 -13.28 2.62 10.76
N VAL A 292 -13.78 3.44 9.82
CA VAL A 292 -13.61 3.24 8.37
C VAL A 292 -12.13 3.36 7.97
N ILE A 293 -11.42 4.38 8.45
CA ILE A 293 -9.99 4.59 8.15
C ILE A 293 -9.17 3.42 8.72
N GLU A 294 -9.43 3.01 9.96
CA GLU A 294 -8.78 1.86 10.58
C GLU A 294 -9.05 0.55 9.83
N LYS A 295 -10.30 0.33 9.39
CA LYS A 295 -10.66 -0.80 8.52
C LYS A 295 -9.87 -0.78 7.21
N ASN A 296 -9.78 0.38 6.57
CA ASN A 296 -9.03 0.55 5.33
C ASN A 296 -7.55 0.24 5.54
N LYS A 297 -6.94 0.73 6.63
CA LYS A 297 -5.54 0.42 6.97
C LYS A 297 -5.30 -1.09 7.04
N GLN A 298 -6.13 -1.85 7.77
CA GLN A 298 -6.00 -3.31 7.84
C GLN A 298 -6.28 -3.99 6.48
N PHE A 299 -7.25 -3.48 5.72
CA PHE A 299 -7.54 -4.01 4.39
C PHE A 299 -6.40 -3.78 3.41
N PHE A 300 -5.71 -2.64 3.44
CA PHE A 300 -4.58 -2.38 2.55
C PHE A 300 -3.34 -3.21 2.91
N ARG A 301 -3.12 -3.54 4.19
CA ARG A 301 -2.10 -4.54 4.59
C ARG A 301 -2.42 -5.94 4.03
N ARG A 302 -3.71 -6.26 3.88
CA ARG A 302 -4.19 -7.51 3.25
C ARG A 302 -4.13 -7.50 1.73
N TYR A 303 -4.52 -6.38 1.12
CA TYR A 303 -4.69 -6.22 -0.31
C TYR A 303 -3.34 -5.95 -0.99
N ARG A 304 -2.55 -5.02 -0.43
CA ARG A 304 -1.27 -4.55 -0.95
C ARG A 304 -0.18 -4.71 0.13
N PRO A 305 0.18 -5.96 0.49
CA PRO A 305 1.27 -6.16 1.45
C PRO A 305 2.56 -5.57 0.89
N VAL A 306 3.29 -4.83 1.72
CA VAL A 306 4.45 -4.05 1.30
C VAL A 306 5.48 -4.92 0.56
N ASN A 307 5.82 -6.08 1.11
CA ASN A 307 6.76 -7.00 0.47
C ASN A 307 6.08 -8.06 -0.41
N THR A 308 5.64 -7.63 -1.58
CA THR A 308 5.01 -8.52 -2.58
C THR A 308 5.96 -9.58 -3.15
N PHE A 309 7.29 -9.39 -3.07
CA PHE A 309 8.25 -10.40 -3.54
C PHE A 309 8.21 -11.68 -2.69
N TYR A 310 7.94 -11.56 -1.39
CA TYR A 310 7.71 -12.69 -0.48
C TYR A 310 6.27 -13.19 -0.49
N TYR A 311 5.28 -12.36 -0.84
CA TYR A 311 3.89 -12.81 -0.94
C TYR A 311 3.54 -13.42 -2.29
N THR A 312 3.53 -12.64 -3.38
CA THR A 312 3.13 -13.13 -4.72
C THR A 312 4.32 -13.49 -5.61
N GLY A 313 5.49 -12.90 -5.36
CA GLY A 313 6.68 -12.98 -6.21
C GLY A 313 7.58 -14.20 -5.99
N GLY A 314 8.86 -14.06 -6.36
CA GLY A 314 9.80 -15.18 -6.48
C GLY A 314 10.19 -15.88 -5.17
N ARG A 315 9.90 -15.27 -4.01
CA ARG A 315 10.17 -15.85 -2.68
C ARG A 315 8.91 -16.39 -1.98
N ASN A 316 7.79 -16.52 -2.72
CA ASN A 316 6.50 -16.99 -2.21
C ASN A 316 6.43 -18.46 -1.74
N ARG A 317 7.52 -19.23 -1.87
CA ARG A 317 7.57 -20.65 -1.50
C ARG A 317 7.83 -20.83 0.00
N SER A 318 9.07 -21.11 0.40
CA SER A 318 9.39 -21.50 1.78
C SER A 318 9.17 -20.39 2.81
N TYR A 319 9.37 -19.13 2.42
CA TYR A 319 9.19 -17.95 3.28
C TYR A 319 7.78 -17.36 3.14
N GLY A 320 7.26 -17.24 1.91
CA GLY A 320 5.91 -16.69 1.67
C GLY A 320 4.75 -17.54 2.20
N TYR A 321 4.87 -18.86 2.15
CA TYR A 321 3.76 -19.75 2.56
C TYR A 321 3.56 -19.81 4.07
N LEU A 322 4.64 -19.78 4.87
CA LEU A 322 4.57 -19.97 6.31
C LEU A 322 4.31 -18.68 7.09
N ASP A 323 4.72 -17.54 6.55
CA ASP A 323 4.66 -16.26 7.26
C ASP A 323 3.49 -15.37 6.80
N PHE A 324 3.20 -15.32 5.49
CA PHE A 324 2.20 -14.38 4.95
C PHE A 324 0.78 -14.92 4.96
N LEU A 325 0.52 -16.18 4.61
CA LEU A 325 -0.86 -16.68 4.53
C LEU A 325 -1.61 -16.68 5.87
N PRO A 326 -1.00 -17.05 7.01
CA PRO A 326 -1.63 -16.85 8.33
C PRO A 326 -1.92 -15.38 8.61
N ALA A 327 -1.01 -14.47 8.24
CA ALA A 327 -1.20 -13.04 8.39
C ALA A 327 -2.36 -12.53 7.52
N MET A 328 -2.47 -12.97 6.25
CA MET A 328 -3.55 -12.60 5.35
C MET A 328 -4.92 -13.04 5.91
N ARG A 329 -5.03 -14.28 6.42
CA ARG A 329 -6.23 -14.74 7.13
C ARG A 329 -6.59 -13.81 8.29
N ASN A 330 -5.61 -13.47 9.11
CA ASN A 330 -5.83 -12.66 10.30
C ASN A 330 -6.26 -11.23 9.94
N PHE A 331 -5.67 -10.61 8.90
CA PHE A 331 -6.17 -9.33 8.40
C PHE A 331 -7.60 -9.43 7.86
N ASP A 332 -7.97 -10.53 7.19
CA ASP A 332 -9.36 -10.74 6.75
C ASP A 332 -10.34 -10.77 7.96
N ILE A 333 -9.94 -11.38 9.08
CA ILE A 333 -10.73 -11.38 10.34
C ILE A 333 -10.80 -9.98 10.94
N MET A 334 -9.67 -9.28 11.06
CA MET A 334 -9.62 -7.92 11.59
C MET A 334 -10.51 -6.98 10.79
N VAL A 335 -10.44 -7.02 9.45
CA VAL A 335 -11.31 -6.21 8.58
C VAL A 335 -12.79 -6.50 8.85
N GLN A 336 -13.18 -7.77 9.00
CA GLN A 336 -14.56 -8.14 9.34
C GLN A 336 -15.00 -7.64 10.72
N ASN A 337 -14.10 -7.63 11.71
CA ASN A 337 -14.38 -7.07 13.03
C ASN A 337 -14.66 -5.55 12.92
N ARG A 338 -13.88 -4.81 12.11
CA ARG A 338 -14.15 -3.39 11.87
C ARG A 338 -15.42 -3.16 11.08
N ASP A 339 -15.73 -3.96 10.06
CA ASP A 339 -17.00 -3.86 9.33
C ASP A 339 -18.19 -3.95 10.31
N ARG A 340 -18.18 -4.93 11.24
CA ARG A 340 -19.20 -5.06 12.28
C ARG A 340 -19.28 -3.86 13.20
N ARG A 341 -18.13 -3.35 13.67
CA ARG A 341 -18.06 -2.13 14.49
C ARG A 341 -18.70 -0.94 13.77
N ILE A 342 -18.36 -0.75 12.49
CA ILE A 342 -18.90 0.33 11.66
C ILE A 342 -20.43 0.20 11.56
N TRP A 343 -20.96 -1.02 11.37
CA TRP A 343 -22.41 -1.24 11.32
C TRP A 343 -23.10 -0.92 12.64
N ASP A 344 -22.51 -1.31 13.76
CA ASP A 344 -23.05 -1.04 15.09
C ASP A 344 -23.03 0.46 15.40
N LEU A 345 -21.93 1.16 15.10
CA LEU A 345 -21.82 2.61 15.23
C LEU A 345 -22.81 3.35 14.33
N ALA A 346 -22.94 2.95 13.07
CA ALA A 346 -23.90 3.56 12.14
C ALA A 346 -25.36 3.37 12.61
N GLN A 347 -25.65 2.31 13.36
CA GLN A 347 -26.96 2.07 14.00
C GLN A 347 -27.13 2.80 15.34
N GLY A 348 -26.13 3.56 15.79
CA GLY A 348 -26.13 4.27 17.07
C GLY A 348 -25.95 3.36 18.28
N LYS A 349 -25.39 2.15 18.11
CA LYS A 349 -25.11 1.24 19.22
C LYS A 349 -23.80 1.62 19.89
N ALA A 350 -23.74 1.42 21.20
CA ALA A 350 -22.50 1.52 21.95
C ALA A 350 -21.54 0.38 21.56
N VAL A 351 -20.28 0.73 21.35
CA VAL A 351 -19.19 -0.20 21.06
C VAL A 351 -18.05 0.01 22.07
N PRO A 352 -17.24 -1.00 22.39
CA PRO A 352 -16.09 -0.83 23.28
C PRO A 352 -15.07 0.18 22.73
N ALA A 353 -14.32 0.87 23.58
CA ALA A 353 -13.29 1.83 23.14
C ALA A 353 -12.16 1.15 22.35
N LYS A 354 -11.73 -0.05 22.78
CA LYS A 354 -10.76 -0.88 22.06
C LYS A 354 -11.49 -1.79 21.07
N ILE A 355 -10.98 -1.89 19.85
CA ILE A 355 -11.52 -2.83 18.87
C ILE A 355 -11.21 -4.26 19.32
N ASP A 356 -12.22 -5.13 19.30
CA ASP A 356 -12.10 -6.53 19.73
C ASP A 356 -11.56 -7.39 18.59
N ASP A 357 -10.30 -7.82 18.74
CA ASP A 357 -9.62 -8.78 17.87
C ASP A 357 -9.31 -10.10 18.61
N SER A 358 -10.01 -10.39 19.71
CA SER A 358 -9.80 -11.62 20.49
C SER A 358 -10.07 -12.91 19.69
N ASN A 359 -10.80 -12.81 18.58
CA ASN A 359 -11.05 -13.91 17.64
C ASN A 359 -9.92 -14.13 16.60
N VAL A 360 -8.89 -13.28 16.58
CA VAL A 360 -7.75 -13.41 15.66
C VAL A 360 -6.81 -14.50 16.20
N PRO A 361 -6.59 -15.62 15.47
CA PRO A 361 -5.73 -16.69 15.95
C PRO A 361 -4.26 -16.24 16.02
N PRO A 362 -3.45 -16.79 16.94
CA PRO A 362 -2.02 -16.50 16.97
C PRO A 362 -1.36 -16.91 15.65
N LEU A 363 -0.31 -16.17 15.26
CA LEU A 363 0.53 -16.55 14.13
C LEU A 363 1.32 -17.82 14.49
N PRO A 364 1.51 -18.75 13.54
CA PRO A 364 2.33 -19.93 13.78
C PRO A 364 3.79 -19.52 14.01
N THR A 365 4.51 -20.29 14.82
CA THR A 365 5.96 -20.09 14.99
C THR A 365 6.66 -20.31 13.64
N THR A 366 7.42 -19.31 13.20
CA THR A 366 8.14 -19.37 11.93
C THR A 366 9.23 -20.44 11.97
N ALA A 367 9.44 -21.11 10.83
CA ALA A 367 10.52 -22.08 10.72
C ALA A 367 11.84 -21.31 10.72
N ALA A 368 12.67 -21.48 11.77
CA ALA A 368 14.01 -20.91 11.79
C ALA A 368 14.77 -21.35 10.53
N SER A 369 15.01 -20.41 9.61
CA SER A 369 15.71 -20.74 8.37
C SER A 369 17.20 -20.94 8.69
N ARG A 370 17.77 -22.03 8.15
CA ARG A 370 19.20 -22.39 8.12
C ARG A 370 19.97 -22.09 9.40
N GLY A 371 20.23 -23.14 10.19
CA GLY A 371 21.06 -23.14 11.39
C GLY A 371 21.23 -21.76 11.99
N ALA A 372 20.13 -21.22 12.55
CA ALA A 372 20.04 -19.86 13.09
C ALA A 372 21.39 -19.46 13.64
N ASN A 373 21.99 -18.41 13.05
CA ASN A 373 23.31 -17.92 13.42
C ASN A 373 23.42 -18.04 14.93
N LYS A 374 24.33 -18.90 15.41
CA LYS A 374 24.57 -18.97 16.85
C LYS A 374 24.91 -17.54 17.24
N TRP A 375 24.01 -16.89 17.96
CA TRP A 375 24.20 -15.51 18.37
C TRP A 375 25.56 -15.43 19.08
N MET A 376 26.42 -14.55 18.62
CA MET A 376 27.73 -14.30 19.22
C MET A 376 27.63 -12.96 19.94
N SER A 377 28.24 -12.87 21.12
CA SER A 377 28.49 -11.56 21.72
C SER A 377 29.41 -10.76 20.79
N PRO A 378 29.38 -9.41 20.83
CA PRO A 378 30.31 -8.59 20.04
C PRO A 378 31.78 -8.98 20.27
N ALA A 379 32.14 -9.33 21.51
CA ALA A 379 33.48 -9.80 21.85
C ALA A 379 33.85 -11.14 21.20
N ASP A 380 32.90 -12.07 21.06
CA ASP A 380 33.16 -13.34 20.41
C ASP A 380 33.15 -13.22 18.88
N GLU A 381 32.31 -12.35 18.31
CA GLU A 381 32.32 -12.06 16.88
C GLU A 381 33.64 -11.41 16.45
N LEU A 382 34.14 -10.44 17.23
CA LEU A 382 35.44 -9.83 16.99
C LEU A 382 36.59 -10.86 16.98
N LYS A 383 36.57 -11.84 17.88
CA LYS A 383 37.56 -12.96 17.89
C LYS A 383 37.45 -13.85 16.64
N ALA A 384 36.30 -13.90 15.99
CA ALA A 384 36.08 -14.71 14.80
C ALA A 384 36.58 -14.02 13.51
N PHE A 385 36.82 -12.70 13.54
CA PHE A 385 37.32 -11.97 12.39
C PHE A 385 38.75 -12.35 12.03
N LYS A 386 39.01 -12.41 10.73
CA LYS A 386 40.36 -12.54 10.17
C LYS A 386 40.74 -11.20 9.57
N VAL A 387 41.45 -10.39 10.35
CA VAL A 387 41.79 -9.02 9.99
C VAL A 387 43.20 -8.98 9.39
N ASP A 388 43.37 -8.30 8.26
CA ASP A 388 44.69 -8.02 7.69
C ASP A 388 45.47 -7.10 8.66
N PRO A 389 46.75 -7.36 8.95
CA PRO A 389 47.51 -6.62 9.96
C PRO A 389 47.58 -5.09 9.76
N ARG A 390 47.21 -4.57 8.60
CA ARG A 390 47.14 -3.13 8.33
C ARG A 390 45.87 -2.46 8.88
N PHE A 391 44.90 -3.24 9.35
CA PHE A 391 43.62 -2.75 9.84
C PHE A 391 43.39 -3.15 11.30
N GLU A 392 42.63 -2.30 11.98
CA GLU A 392 42.08 -2.56 13.30
C GLU A 392 40.55 -2.60 13.18
N VAL A 393 39.91 -3.44 13.99
CA VAL A 393 38.46 -3.50 14.09
C VAL A 393 38.07 -3.29 15.54
N ASN A 394 37.17 -2.34 15.77
CA ASN A 394 36.57 -2.09 17.08
C ASN A 394 35.04 -2.13 16.97
N LEU A 395 34.38 -2.36 18.09
CA LEU A 395 32.93 -2.21 18.20
C LEU A 395 32.61 -0.72 18.35
N PHE A 396 31.92 -0.12 17.38
CA PHE A 396 31.46 1.25 17.49
C PHE A 396 30.15 1.34 18.29
N ALA A 397 29.18 0.45 18.02
CA ALA A 397 27.90 0.41 18.73
C ALA A 397 27.32 -1.02 18.73
N SER A 398 26.54 -1.36 19.75
CA SER A 398 25.79 -2.62 19.85
C SER A 398 24.33 -2.35 20.19
N GLU A 399 23.41 -3.19 19.69
CA GLU A 399 22.00 -3.16 20.10
C GLU A 399 21.80 -3.57 21.58
N GLU A 400 22.80 -4.22 22.20
CA GLU A 400 22.82 -4.46 23.65
C GLU A 400 22.98 -3.15 24.45
N GLU A 401 23.73 -2.19 23.91
CA GLU A 401 23.97 -0.87 24.51
C GLU A 401 22.91 0.16 24.07
N PHE A 402 22.50 0.08 22.80
CA PHE A 402 21.53 0.99 22.18
C PHE A 402 20.37 0.20 21.56
N PRO A 403 19.30 -0.10 22.32
CA PRO A 403 18.19 -0.91 21.82
C PRO A 403 17.50 -0.33 20.56
N GLU A 404 17.57 0.98 20.36
CA GLU A 404 16.97 1.67 19.19
C GLU A 404 17.64 1.31 17.85
N ILE A 405 18.82 0.70 17.84
CA ILE A 405 19.48 0.23 16.61
C ILE A 405 19.19 -1.22 16.23
N ALA A 406 18.18 -1.84 16.86
CA ALA A 406 17.75 -3.18 16.54
C ALA A 406 17.34 -3.31 15.06
N CYS A 407 17.77 -4.40 14.41
CA CYS A 407 17.53 -4.66 12.99
C CYS A 407 17.97 -3.50 12.06
N PRO A 408 19.27 -3.13 12.04
CA PRO A 408 19.75 -2.02 11.21
C PRO A 408 19.69 -2.37 9.72
N ILE A 409 19.23 -1.43 8.90
CA ILE A 409 19.11 -1.57 7.43
C ILE A 409 20.21 -0.81 6.70
N GLN A 410 20.33 0.50 6.93
CA GLN A 410 21.36 1.36 6.33
C GLN A 410 22.07 2.16 7.42
N MET A 411 23.38 2.39 7.26
CA MET A 411 24.13 3.38 8.05
C MET A 411 24.88 4.40 7.18
N ARG A 412 25.07 5.63 7.69
CA ARG A 412 25.90 6.68 7.09
C ARG A 412 26.54 7.60 8.14
N TRP A 413 27.68 8.17 7.81
CA TRP A 413 28.30 9.22 8.63
C TRP A 413 27.90 10.60 8.10
N ASP A 414 27.53 11.51 9.00
CA ASP A 414 27.33 12.91 8.64
C ASP A 414 28.65 13.71 8.68
N SER A 415 28.58 14.99 8.31
CA SER A 415 29.75 15.88 8.29
C SER A 415 30.29 16.26 9.69
N GLN A 416 29.57 15.88 10.76
CA GLN A 416 29.98 16.06 12.15
C GLN A 416 30.62 14.79 12.73
N GLY A 417 30.74 13.73 11.94
CA GLY A 417 31.30 12.46 12.40
C GLY A 417 30.33 11.64 13.25
N ARG A 418 29.02 11.87 13.14
CA ARG A 418 27.98 11.06 13.81
C ARG A 418 27.48 9.97 12.87
N MET A 419 27.22 8.77 13.39
CA MET A 419 26.68 7.66 12.60
C MET A 419 25.16 7.64 12.67
N TRP A 420 24.52 7.76 11.52
CA TRP A 420 23.09 7.64 11.35
C TRP A 420 22.75 6.22 10.92
N VAL A 421 21.68 5.64 11.47
CA VAL A 421 21.24 4.27 11.21
C VAL A 421 19.73 4.22 11.03
N SER A 422 19.25 3.71 9.89
CA SER A 422 17.84 3.35 9.73
C SER A 422 17.62 1.93 10.25
N CYS A 423 16.58 1.74 11.06
CA CYS A 423 16.35 0.51 11.81
C CYS A 423 14.91 0.06 11.59
N SER A 424 14.68 -1.22 11.31
CA SER A 424 13.34 -1.73 11.07
C SER A 424 13.08 -3.07 11.75
N THR A 425 12.21 -3.02 12.75
CA THR A 425 11.64 -4.24 13.36
C THR A 425 10.39 -4.71 12.61
N THR A 426 9.86 -3.86 11.74
CA THR A 426 8.67 -4.13 10.91
C THR A 426 9.00 -4.94 9.65
N TYR A 427 10.23 -4.85 9.13
CA TYR A 427 10.64 -5.61 7.93
C TYR A 427 10.41 -7.12 8.12
N PRO A 428 9.83 -7.84 7.15
CA PRO A 428 9.54 -7.40 5.78
C PRO A 428 8.14 -6.80 5.57
N HIS A 429 7.26 -6.82 6.56
CA HIS A 429 5.90 -6.30 6.45
C HIS A 429 5.22 -6.26 7.84
N VAL A 430 4.26 -5.36 8.01
CA VAL A 430 3.42 -5.32 9.22
C VAL A 430 2.65 -6.62 9.39
N TYR A 431 2.75 -7.20 10.59
CA TYR A 431 1.96 -8.36 11.00
C TYR A 431 0.68 -7.93 11.74
N PRO A 432 -0.40 -8.72 11.66
CA PRO A 432 -1.64 -8.47 12.38
C PRO A 432 -1.41 -8.22 13.87
N GLY A 433 -2.00 -7.15 14.40
CA GLY A 433 -1.86 -6.73 15.79
C GLY A 433 -0.67 -5.82 16.07
N ASN A 434 0.22 -5.61 15.10
CA ASN A 434 1.35 -4.69 15.20
C ASN A 434 1.11 -3.42 14.38
N GLU A 435 1.81 -2.35 14.75
CA GLU A 435 1.94 -1.13 13.95
C GLU A 435 3.45 -0.89 13.72
N PRO A 436 3.84 -0.23 12.62
CA PRO A 436 5.22 0.22 12.44
C PRO A 436 5.64 1.16 13.58
N ASP A 437 6.90 1.04 14.02
CA ASP A 437 7.60 1.97 14.92
C ASP A 437 9.08 1.96 14.56
N ASP A 438 9.37 1.99 13.26
CA ASP A 438 10.74 1.95 12.76
C ASP A 438 11.37 3.35 12.90
N LYS A 439 12.71 3.39 12.98
CA LYS A 439 13.42 4.58 13.45
C LYS A 439 14.61 4.95 12.59
N LEU A 440 14.92 6.24 12.60
CA LEU A 440 16.21 6.79 12.19
C LEU A 440 16.95 7.29 13.43
N VAL A 441 18.09 6.70 13.72
CA VAL A 441 18.86 6.91 14.96
C VAL A 441 20.21 7.55 14.65
N ILE A 442 20.67 8.46 15.50
CA ILE A 442 21.99 9.08 15.45
C ILE A 442 22.81 8.56 16.63
N LEU A 443 23.99 8.04 16.33
CA LEU A 443 24.98 7.57 17.29
C LEU A 443 26.20 8.50 17.27
N GLU A 444 26.64 8.91 18.46
CA GLU A 444 27.74 9.85 18.64
C GLU A 444 28.79 9.25 19.57
N ASP A 445 30.05 9.46 19.22
CA ASP A 445 31.22 9.25 20.06
C ASP A 445 31.64 10.64 20.57
N THR A 446 31.37 10.95 21.84
CA THR A 446 31.56 12.29 22.39
C THR A 446 32.93 12.48 23.04
N ASP A 447 33.66 11.39 23.32
CA ASP A 447 34.98 11.42 23.93
C ASP A 447 36.14 11.06 22.96
N GLY A 448 35.81 10.58 21.76
CA GLY A 448 36.74 10.29 20.68
C GLY A 448 37.48 8.96 20.82
N ASP A 449 36.98 8.02 21.64
CA ASP A 449 37.61 6.72 21.86
C ASP A 449 37.31 5.70 20.73
N GLY A 450 36.49 6.09 19.76
CA GLY A 450 36.05 5.26 18.65
C GLY A 450 34.82 4.42 18.97
N ARG A 451 34.09 4.70 20.05
CA ARG A 451 32.85 4.02 20.45
C ARG A 451 31.75 5.04 20.64
N ALA A 452 30.54 4.71 20.22
CA ALA A 452 29.39 5.52 20.51
C ALA A 452 29.07 5.47 22.01
N ASP A 453 28.89 6.63 22.62
CA ASP A 453 28.48 6.79 24.01
C ASP A 453 27.09 7.45 24.13
N LYS A 454 26.53 7.91 23.01
CA LYS A 454 25.24 8.59 22.93
C LYS A 454 24.43 8.12 21.74
N SER A 455 23.12 7.95 21.97
CA SER A 455 22.12 7.64 20.95
C SER A 455 20.97 8.63 21.01
N THR A 456 20.51 9.10 19.85
CA THR A 456 19.37 10.01 19.70
C THR A 456 18.44 9.49 18.61
N VAL A 457 17.16 9.27 18.91
CA VAL A 457 16.14 9.01 17.89
C VAL A 457 15.85 10.33 17.16
N PHE A 458 16.16 10.39 15.88
CA PHE A 458 15.94 11.58 15.05
C PHE A 458 14.53 11.60 14.46
N ALA A 459 14.05 10.44 14.01
CA ALA A 459 12.70 10.23 13.53
C ALA A 459 12.19 8.84 13.97
N ASP A 460 10.93 8.78 14.36
CA ASP A 460 10.16 7.59 14.73
C ASP A 460 8.88 7.50 13.88
N ASP A 461 8.02 6.52 14.19
CA ASP A 461 6.77 6.25 13.44
C ASP A 461 6.99 6.03 11.94
N LEU A 462 8.19 5.56 11.55
CA LEU A 462 8.51 5.24 10.16
C LEU A 462 8.00 3.85 9.80
N HIS A 463 7.78 3.62 8.51
CA HIS A 463 7.36 2.33 7.99
C HIS A 463 8.41 1.72 7.06
N ILE A 464 9.27 0.85 7.59
CA ILE A 464 10.34 0.15 6.85
C ILE A 464 11.25 1.16 6.10
N PRO A 465 12.04 1.98 6.83
CA PRO A 465 12.98 2.94 6.25
C PRO A 465 14.18 2.23 5.62
N LEU A 466 14.05 1.86 4.35
CA LEU A 466 15.05 1.06 3.63
C LEU A 466 16.32 1.85 3.32
N SER A 467 16.22 3.17 3.17
CA SER A 467 17.37 4.01 2.90
C SER A 467 17.16 5.46 3.30
N PHE A 468 18.27 6.21 3.39
CA PHE A 468 18.24 7.66 3.61
C PHE A 468 19.47 8.37 3.03
N GLU A 469 19.33 9.67 2.74
CA GLU A 469 20.42 10.54 2.26
C GLU A 469 20.30 11.95 2.85
N PHE A 470 21.45 12.60 3.10
CA PHE A 470 21.49 13.98 3.58
C PHE A 470 21.22 14.97 2.44
N GLY A 471 20.40 15.99 2.69
CA GLY A 471 20.14 17.04 1.71
C GLY A 471 19.28 18.17 2.28
N ASP A 472 19.41 19.37 1.71
CA ASP A 472 18.65 20.58 2.08
C ASP A 472 18.59 20.89 3.59
N GLY A 473 19.69 20.60 4.32
CA GLY A 473 19.77 20.82 5.77
C GLY A 473 19.04 19.78 6.62
N GLY A 474 18.53 18.70 6.01
CA GLY A 474 17.89 17.57 6.67
C GLY A 474 18.26 16.22 6.05
N VAL A 475 17.32 15.29 6.11
CA VAL A 475 17.45 13.94 5.57
C VAL A 475 16.22 13.59 4.73
N TYR A 476 16.44 13.01 3.56
CA TYR A 476 15.41 12.30 2.81
C TYR A 476 15.43 10.83 3.22
N VAL A 477 14.30 10.30 3.66
CA VAL A 477 14.14 8.90 4.05
C VAL A 477 13.23 8.23 3.03
N SER A 478 13.69 7.12 2.45
CA SER A 478 12.83 6.24 1.66
C SER A 478 12.22 5.20 2.59
N GLU A 479 10.92 5.32 2.83
CA GLU A 479 10.14 4.34 3.58
C GLU A 479 9.21 3.56 2.64
N GLU A 480 8.63 2.46 3.08
CA GLU A 480 7.66 1.71 2.29
C GLU A 480 6.26 1.87 2.89
N PRO A 481 5.19 2.11 2.10
CA PRO A 481 5.15 2.26 0.65
C PRO A 481 5.35 3.71 0.16
N HIS A 482 5.82 4.61 1.02
CA HIS A 482 5.89 6.05 0.77
C HIS A 482 7.32 6.51 0.47
N MET A 483 7.57 7.05 -0.72
CA MET A 483 8.86 7.67 -1.03
C MET A 483 8.91 9.15 -0.67
#